data_AF-A0A3L7N2S4-F1
#
_entry.id   AF-A0A3L7N2S4-F1
#
_cell.length_a   1.000
_cell.length_b   1.000
_cell.length_c   1.000
_cell.angle_alpha   90.00
_cell.angle_beta   90.00
_cell.angle_gamma   90.00
#
_symmetry.space_group_name_H-M   'P 1'
#
loop_
_entity.id
_entity.type
_entity.pdbx_description
1 polymer ?
#
loop_
_entity_poly.entity_id
_entity_poly.type
_entity_poly.pdbx_seq_one_letter_code
_entity_poly.pdbx_strand_id
1 'polypeptide(L)'
;MAYDYEGNRVMLVDSQCGSVWYAWNNQRLQSMVMYTENNKSAQVGFGYDSVGRLASLTRTANGNFATTINTSYTLDLLDRVTSTGEI
;
A
#
# COMPACT_ATOMS: atom_id res chain seq x y z
N MET A 1 -12.43 14.45 -0.18
CA MET A 1 -11.71 13.45 0.65
C MET A 1 -12.71 12.78 1.58
N ALA A 2 -12.46 11.55 2.00
CA ALA A 2 -13.31 10.80 2.93
C ALA A 2 -12.49 10.07 4.00
N TYR A 3 -13.10 9.83 5.16
CA TYR A 3 -12.49 9.18 6.32
C TYR A 3 -13.40 8.07 6.89
N ASP A 4 -12.83 7.06 7.54
CA ASP A 4 -13.58 6.07 8.33
C ASP A 4 -13.93 6.61 9.73
N TYR A 5 -14.57 5.77 10.57
CA TYR A 5 -14.96 6.15 11.94
C TYR A 5 -13.76 6.37 12.87
N GLU A 6 -12.61 5.81 12.54
CA GLU A 6 -11.36 5.92 13.30
C GLU A 6 -10.55 7.15 12.89
N GLY A 7 -11.01 7.88 11.87
CA GLY A 7 -10.34 9.06 11.33
C GLY A 7 -9.26 8.74 10.30
N ASN A 8 -9.17 7.50 9.81
CA ASN A 8 -8.27 7.17 8.71
C ASN A 8 -8.84 7.67 7.40
N ARG A 9 -7.99 8.24 6.54
CA ARG A 9 -8.41 8.63 5.20
C ARG A 9 -8.70 7.37 4.39
N VAL A 10 -9.91 7.25 3.84
CA VAL A 10 -10.31 6.14 2.95
C VAL A 10 -10.32 6.54 1.47
N MET A 11 -10.42 7.84 1.17
CA MET A 11 -10.40 8.34 -0.20
C MET A 11 -9.82 9.75 -0.32
N LEU A 12 -8.99 9.94 -1.35
CA LEU A 12 -8.51 11.23 -1.85
C LEU A 12 -8.90 11.35 -3.32
N VAL A 13 -9.40 12.52 -3.74
CA VAL A 13 -9.72 12.83 -5.13
C VAL A 13 -9.08 14.17 -5.46
N ASP A 14 -8.47 14.29 -6.63
CA ASP A 14 -7.90 15.54 -7.13
C ASP A 14 -8.87 16.31 -8.05
N SER A 15 -8.45 17.48 -8.55
CA SER A 15 -9.25 18.32 -9.45
C SER A 15 -9.34 17.80 -10.89
N GLN A 16 -8.63 16.72 -11.21
CA GLN A 16 -8.52 16.10 -12.54
C GLN A 16 -9.21 14.72 -12.57
N CYS A 17 -10.08 14.43 -11.59
CA CYS A 17 -10.77 13.16 -11.42
C CYS A 17 -9.85 11.96 -11.12
N GLY A 18 -8.57 12.19 -10.78
CA GLY A 18 -7.71 11.18 -10.20
C GLY A 18 -8.13 10.86 -8.77
N SER A 19 -8.00 9.60 -8.35
CA SER A 19 -8.34 9.21 -6.98
C SER A 19 -7.36 8.20 -6.37
N VAL A 20 -7.23 8.24 -5.05
CA VAL A 20 -6.50 7.25 -4.26
C VAL A 20 -7.45 6.69 -3.20
N TRP A 21 -7.56 5.37 -3.17
CA TRP A 21 -8.32 4.61 -2.19
C TRP A 21 -7.37 3.94 -1.21
N TYR A 22 -7.75 3.94 0.07
CA TYR A 22 -6.94 3.39 1.16
C TYR A 22 -7.74 2.32 1.89
N ALA A 23 -7.14 1.15 2.12
CA ALA A 23 -7.71 0.10 2.94
C ALA A 23 -6.92 -0.01 4.25
N TRP A 24 -7.63 -0.10 5.37
CA TRP A 24 -7.06 -0.14 6.71
C TRP A 24 -7.50 -1.40 7.45
N ASN A 25 -6.69 -1.83 8.42
CA ASN A 25 -7.02 -2.87 9.39
C ASN A 25 -6.47 -2.43 10.74
N ASN A 26 -7.32 -2.12 11.72
CA ASN A 26 -6.94 -1.62 13.04
C ASN A 26 -5.87 -0.51 12.98
N GLN A 27 -6.18 0.62 12.34
CA GLN A 27 -5.25 1.76 12.15
C GLN A 27 -3.98 1.47 11.33
N ARG A 28 -3.88 0.30 10.69
CA ARG A 28 -2.73 -0.09 9.88
C ARG A 28 -3.11 -0.16 8.40
N LEU A 29 -2.45 0.65 7.58
CA LEU A 29 -2.69 0.73 6.14
C LEU A 29 -2.35 -0.61 5.47
N GLN A 30 -3.31 -1.24 4.82
CA GLN A 30 -3.14 -2.51 4.13
C GLN A 30 -2.86 -2.32 2.64
N SER A 31 -3.52 -1.36 2.01
CA SER A 31 -3.29 -1.07 0.60
C SER A 31 -3.64 0.35 0.19
N MET A 32 -3.03 0.78 -0.90
CA MET A 32 -3.36 1.98 -1.64
C MET A 32 -3.62 1.61 -3.09
N VAL A 33 -4.68 2.18 -3.66
CA VAL A 33 -5.00 2.03 -5.08
C VAL A 33 -5.19 3.39 -5.70
N MET A 34 -4.40 3.69 -6.73
CA MET A 34 -4.53 4.88 -7.55
C MET A 34 -5.37 4.58 -8.79
N TYR A 35 -6.29 5.49 -9.08
CA TYR A 35 -7.02 5.56 -10.34
C TYR A 35 -6.71 6.88 -11.04
N THR A 36 -6.41 6.81 -12.32
CA THR A 36 -6.40 7.96 -13.23
C THR A 36 -7.65 7.86 -14.09
N GLU A 37 -8.54 8.84 -13.96
CA GLU A 37 -9.89 8.78 -14.51
C GLU A 37 -10.61 7.50 -14.04
N ASN A 38 -11.10 6.67 -14.97
CA ASN A 38 -11.81 5.43 -14.68
C ASN A 38 -10.88 4.19 -14.65
N ASN A 39 -9.57 4.36 -14.80
CA ASN A 39 -8.63 3.25 -14.93
C ASN A 39 -7.77 3.11 -13.67
N LYS A 40 -7.66 1.88 -13.16
CA LYS A 40 -6.67 1.56 -12.13
C LYS A 40 -5.27 1.82 -12.70
N SER A 41 -4.42 2.54 -12.00
CA SER A 41 -3.11 2.98 -12.52
C SER A 41 -1.95 2.39 -11.74
N ALA A 42 -2.07 2.31 -10.41
CA ALA A 42 -1.06 1.72 -9.56
C ALA A 42 -1.69 1.16 -8.28
N GLN A 43 -1.04 0.18 -7.68
CA GLN A 43 -1.40 -0.36 -6.39
C GLN A 43 -0.16 -0.59 -5.54
N VAL A 44 -0.29 -0.34 -4.24
CA VAL A 44 0.68 -0.71 -3.22
C VAL A 44 -0.03 -1.53 -2.16
N GLY A 45 0.50 -2.70 -1.82
CA GLY A 45 0.07 -3.52 -0.68
C GLY A 45 1.16 -3.55 0.38
N PHE A 46 0.78 -3.49 1.66
CA PHE A 46 1.68 -3.48 2.80
C PHE A 46 1.51 -4.76 3.60
N GLY A 47 2.59 -5.54 3.72
CA GLY A 47 2.63 -6.72 4.57
C GLY A 47 3.40 -6.44 5.85
N TYR A 48 2.86 -6.91 6.97
CA TYR A 48 3.43 -6.68 8.29
C TYR A 48 3.77 -8.00 8.96
N ASP A 49 4.83 -8.01 9.76
CA ASP A 49 5.13 -9.14 10.62
C ASP A 49 4.21 -9.21 11.84
N SER A 50 4.38 -10.25 12.66
CA SER A 50 3.54 -10.52 13.83
C SER A 50 3.60 -9.44 14.91
N VAL A 51 4.67 -8.65 14.97
CA VAL A 51 4.81 -7.53 15.90
C VAL A 51 4.41 -6.19 15.27
N GLY A 52 4.07 -6.20 13.97
CA GLY A 52 3.46 -5.09 13.27
C GLY A 52 4.40 -4.17 12.52
N ARG A 53 5.62 -4.64 12.23
CA ARG A 53 6.62 -3.91 11.42
C ARG A 53 6.40 -4.23 9.95
N LEU A 54 6.73 -3.29 9.08
CA LEU A 54 6.62 -3.49 7.63
C LEU A 54 7.63 -4.58 7.19
N ALA A 55 7.11 -5.71 6.74
CA ALA A 55 7.89 -6.87 6.34
C ALA A 55 7.83 -7.14 4.83
N SER A 56 6.83 -6.60 4.13
CA SER A 56 6.78 -6.70 2.67
C SER A 56 5.98 -5.57 2.00
N LEU A 57 6.24 -5.41 0.71
CA LEU A 57 5.60 -4.44 -0.17
C LEU A 57 5.28 -5.12 -1.49
N THR A 58 4.01 -5.12 -1.90
CA THR A 58 3.59 -5.50 -3.25
C THR A 58 3.31 -4.21 -4.02
N ARG A 59 4.06 -3.96 -5.09
CA ARG A 59 3.84 -2.80 -5.96
C ARG A 59 3.44 -3.29 -7.33
N THR A 60 2.32 -2.79 -7.81
CA THR A 60 1.86 -3.06 -9.16
C THR A 60 1.73 -1.76 -9.91
N ALA A 61 2.39 -1.67 -11.07
CA ALA A 61 2.23 -0.58 -12.01
C ALA A 61 1.36 -1.02 -13.18
N ASN A 62 0.66 -0.06 -13.78
CA ASN A 62 -0.22 -0.22 -14.93
C ASN A 62 -1.51 -0.98 -14.61
N GLY A 63 -2.62 -0.55 -15.21
CA GLY A 63 -3.96 -1.11 -14.94
C GLY A 63 -4.16 -2.57 -15.29
N ASN A 64 -3.20 -3.19 -15.99
CA ASN A 64 -3.22 -4.60 -16.37
C ASN A 64 -2.50 -5.53 -15.39
N PHE A 65 -1.91 -4.99 -14.31
CA PHE A 65 -1.15 -5.74 -13.31
C PHE A 65 0.05 -6.54 -13.84
N ALA A 66 0.48 -6.28 -15.09
CA ALA A 66 1.53 -7.06 -15.74
C ALA A 66 2.90 -6.86 -15.09
N THR A 67 3.09 -5.76 -14.37
CA THR A 67 4.34 -5.46 -13.67
C THR A 67 4.06 -5.39 -12.18
N THR A 68 4.12 -6.55 -11.52
CA THR A 68 4.06 -6.66 -10.06
C THR A 68 5.46 -6.97 -9.53
N ILE A 69 5.91 -6.19 -8.56
CA ILE A 69 7.16 -6.37 -7.83
C ILE A 69 6.79 -6.57 -6.37
N ASN A 70 7.14 -7.72 -5.80
CA ASN A 70 7.06 -7.89 -4.36
C ASN A 70 8.45 -7.75 -3.76
N THR A 71 8.53 -7.00 -2.67
CA THR A 71 9.76 -6.81 -1.91
C THR A 71 9.52 -7.31 -0.49
N SER A 72 10.46 -8.07 0.06
CA SER A 72 10.48 -8.48 1.46
C SER A 72 11.61 -7.80 2.21
N TYR A 73 11.41 -7.60 3.52
CA TYR A 73 12.39 -7.04 4.44
C TYR A 73 12.67 -8.05 5.56
N THR A 74 13.94 -8.30 5.82
CA THR A 74 14.37 -8.94 7.07
C THR A 74 14.79 -7.84 8.03
N LEU A 75 14.22 -7.83 9.24
CA LEU A 75 14.55 -6.86 10.28
C LEU A 75 15.20 -7.55 11.47
N ASP A 76 16.20 -6.91 12.06
CA ASP A 76 16.73 -7.33 13.36
C ASP A 76 15.81 -6.91 14.52
N LEU A 77 16.24 -7.18 15.76
CA LEU A 77 15.49 -6.86 16.98
C LEU A 77 15.42 -5.35 17.28
N LEU A 78 16.17 -4.51 16.57
CA LEU A 78 16.17 -3.05 16.69
C LEU A 78 15.45 -2.40 15.51
N ASP A 79 14.64 -3.16 14.78
CA ASP A 79 13.83 -2.74 13.64
C ASP A 79 14.65 -2.18 12.46
N ARG A 80 15.90 -2.61 12.35
CA ARG A 80 16.77 -2.25 11.22
C ARG A 80 16.65 -3.30 10.13
N VAL A 81 16.51 -2.85 8.89
CA VAL A 81 16.56 -3.74 7.71
C VAL A 81 17.97 -4.31 7.57
N THR A 82 18.07 -5.63 7.61
CA THR A 82 19.32 -6.38 7.41
C THR A 82 19.40 -7.05 6.04
N SER A 83 18.25 -7.23 5.37
CA SER A 83 18.18 -7.77 4.01
C SER A 83 16.91 -7.30 3.29
N THR A 84 17.00 -7.24 1.97
CA THR A 84 15.86 -7.02 1.05
C THR A 84 15.84 -8.12 0.00
N GLY A 85 14.68 -8.73 -0.23
CA GLY A 85 14.50 -9.77 -1.26
C GLY A 85 13.31 -9.50 -2.18
N GLU A 86 13.31 -10.13 -3.36
CA GLU A 86 12.13 -10.22 -4.24
C GLU A 86 11.38 -11.53 -3.92
N ILE A 87 10.04 -11.48 -3.85
CA ILE A 87 9.19 -12.65 -3.48
C ILE A 87 8.03 -12.91 -4.44
#